data_AF-A0A2G9Z9S3-F1
#
_entry.id   AF-A0A2G9Z9S3-F1
#
_cell.length_a   1.000
_cell.length_b   1.000
_cell.length_c   1.000
_cell.angle_alpha   90.00
_cell.angle_beta   90.00
_cell.angle_gamma   90.00
#
_symmetry.space_group_name_H-M   'P 1'
#
loop_
_entity.id
_entity.type
_entity.pdbx_description
1 polymer ?
#
loop_
_entity_poly.entity_id
_entity_poly.type
_entity_poly.pdbx_seq_one_letter_code
_entity_poly.pdbx_strand_id
1 'polypeptide(L)'
;MVNVSKTQFGQELRKKAWQRFYKLVKRSPSEETFVKNLAALFTSSEITMIEKRIAIPLLLTRGLSYREIRRAIDVSPATISFVKHQFTKRPELARKHSSS
;
A
#
# COMPACT_ATOMS: atom_id res chain seq x y z
N MET A 1 -2.49 -10.32 14.37
CA MET A 1 -3.27 -10.72 13.17
C MET A 1 -4.72 -10.37 13.39
N VAL A 2 -5.39 -9.79 12.40
CA VAL A 2 -6.82 -9.44 12.45
C VAL A 2 -7.61 -10.43 11.59
N ASN A 3 -8.82 -10.79 12.00
CA ASN A 3 -9.71 -11.61 11.17
C ASN A 3 -10.15 -10.81 9.94
N VAL A 4 -9.90 -11.34 8.74
CA VAL A 4 -10.10 -10.64 7.46
C VAL A 4 -11.54 -10.83 6.92
N SER A 5 -12.42 -11.53 7.65
CA SER A 5 -13.81 -11.74 7.24
C SER A 5 -14.53 -10.40 6.99
N LYS A 6 -15.17 -10.29 5.83
CA LYS A 6 -15.84 -9.07 5.36
C LYS A 6 -17.27 -8.93 5.88
N THR A 7 -17.83 -9.96 6.52
CA THR A 7 -19.25 -10.06 6.87
C THR A 7 -19.67 -9.11 7.99
N GLN A 8 -18.76 -8.77 8.90
CA GLN A 8 -19.04 -7.93 10.07
C GLN A 8 -18.62 -6.46 9.90
N PHE A 9 -18.05 -6.09 8.73
CA PHE A 9 -17.54 -4.75 8.48
C PHE A 9 -18.34 -4.08 7.38
N GLY A 10 -19.44 -3.42 7.76
CA GLY A 10 -20.39 -2.76 6.85
C GLY A 10 -19.77 -1.63 6.02
N GLN A 11 -20.39 -1.31 4.88
CA GLN A 11 -19.86 -0.34 3.91
C GLN A 11 -19.72 1.08 4.49
N GLU A 12 -20.68 1.53 5.30
CA GLU A 12 -20.63 2.85 5.93
C GLU A 12 -19.49 2.97 6.95
N LEU A 13 -19.25 1.93 7.74
CA LEU A 13 -18.14 1.91 8.69
C LEU A 13 -16.79 1.91 7.95
N ARG A 14 -16.66 1.16 6.85
CA ARG A 14 -15.49 1.21 5.96
C ARG A 14 -15.22 2.62 5.46
N LYS A 15 -16.25 3.30 4.95
CA LYS A 15 -16.14 4.66 4.41
C LYS A 15 -15.65 5.63 5.48
N LYS A 16 -16.24 5.59 6.67
CA LYS A 16 -15.81 6.42 7.82
C LYS A 16 -14.37 6.13 8.25
N ALA A 17 -13.97 4.85 8.28
CA ALA A 17 -12.61 4.44 8.61
C ALA A 17 -11.59 5.02 7.60
N TRP A 18 -11.85 4.87 6.30
CA TRP A 18 -11.00 5.43 5.24
C TRP A 18 -10.93 6.96 5.27
N GLN A 19 -12.05 7.65 5.54
CA GLN A 19 -12.06 9.10 5.69
C GLN A 19 -11.21 9.56 6.87
N ARG A 20 -11.25 8.85 8.01
CA ARG A 20 -10.37 9.16 9.16
C ARG A 20 -8.91 8.93 8.82
N PHE A 21 -8.59 7.80 8.19
CA PHE A 21 -7.22 7.52 7.76
C PHE A 21 -6.68 8.60 6.83
N TYR A 22 -7.44 8.96 5.79
CA TYR A 22 -7.08 10.04 4.86
C TYR A 22 -6.83 11.38 5.57
N LYS A 23 -7.68 11.75 6.53
CA LYS A 23 -7.50 12.99 7.31
C LYS A 23 -6.23 12.95 8.17
N LEU A 24 -5.89 11.81 8.75
CA LEU A 24 -4.66 11.62 9.53
C LEU A 24 -3.42 11.77 8.64
N VAL A 25 -3.43 11.18 7.44
CA VAL A 25 -2.36 11.37 6.45
C VAL A 25 -2.24 12.85 6.07
N LYS A 26 -3.34 13.51 5.70
CA LYS A 26 -3.35 14.92 5.25
C LYS A 26 -2.88 15.91 6.33
N ARG A 27 -3.09 15.59 7.61
CA ARG A 27 -2.72 16.44 8.75
C ARG A 27 -1.27 16.26 9.20
N SER A 28 -0.51 15.37 8.57
CA SER A 28 0.89 15.14 8.91
C SER A 28 1.78 16.12 8.13
N PRO A 29 2.29 17.20 8.75
CA PRO A 29 3.02 18.26 8.03
C PRO A 29 4.46 17.84 7.66
N SER A 30 4.97 16.76 8.25
CA SER A 30 6.31 16.23 8.01
C SER A 30 6.28 14.71 7.90
N GLU A 31 7.30 14.17 7.24
CA GLU A 31 7.53 12.72 7.15
C GLU A 31 7.63 12.08 8.53
N GLU A 32 8.35 12.70 9.46
CA GLU A 32 8.48 12.19 10.84
C GLU A 32 7.11 12.13 11.55
N THR A 33 6.29 13.17 11.40
CA THR A 33 4.94 13.21 11.99
C THR A 33 4.04 12.16 11.36
N PHE A 34 4.17 11.94 10.05
CA PHE A 34 3.42 10.91 9.35
C PHE A 34 3.78 9.50 9.86
N VAL A 35 5.07 9.20 10.00
CA VAL A 35 5.54 7.92 10.55
C VAL A 35 5.05 7.71 11.98
N LYS A 36 5.11 8.74 12.84
CA LYS A 36 4.56 8.68 14.20
C LYS A 36 3.05 8.40 14.21
N ASN A 37 2.31 9.03 13.30
CA ASN A 37 0.87 8.81 13.17
C ASN A 37 0.54 7.40 12.65
N LEU A 38 1.38 6.82 11.79
CA LEU A 38 1.25 5.42 11.36
C LEU A 38 1.52 4.45 12.51
N ALA A 39 2.53 4.72 13.35
CA ALA A 39 2.85 3.90 14.53
C ALA A 39 1.72 3.83 15.57
N ALA A 40 0.79 4.80 15.56
CA ALA A 40 -0.41 4.75 16.38
C ALA A 40 -1.51 3.81 15.85
N LEU A 41 -1.45 3.42 14.57
CA LEU A 41 -2.47 2.60 13.90
C LEU A 41 -1.99 1.20 13.52
N PHE A 42 -0.70 1.05 13.27
CA PHE A 42 -0.09 -0.18 12.78
C PHE A 42 0.93 -0.71 13.76
N THR A 43 1.08 -2.03 13.79
CA THR A 43 2.22 -2.62 14.49
C THR A 43 3.53 -2.32 13.75
N SER A 44 4.66 -2.47 14.45
CA SER A 44 5.99 -2.36 13.83
C SER A 44 6.15 -3.29 12.63
N SER A 45 5.64 -4.53 12.71
CA SER A 45 5.70 -5.49 11.60
C SER A 45 4.82 -5.10 10.41
N GLU A 46 3.65 -4.51 10.65
CA GLU A 46 2.79 -3.98 9.59
C GLU A 46 3.43 -2.78 8.90
N ILE A 47 4.08 -1.88 9.66
CA ILE A 47 4.85 -0.76 9.11
C ILE A 47 5.98 -1.26 8.22
N THR A 48 6.81 -2.17 8.73
CA THR A 48 7.90 -2.78 7.94
C THR A 48 7.37 -3.46 6.67
N MET A 49 6.21 -4.11 6.73
CA MET A 49 5.58 -4.69 5.54
C MET A 49 5.18 -3.61 4.52
N ILE A 50 4.65 -2.47 4.96
CA ILE A 50 4.29 -1.34 4.09
C ILE A 50 5.56 -0.74 3.46
N GLU A 51 6.59 -0.47 4.26
CA GLU A 51 7.88 0.04 3.79
C GLU A 51 8.49 -0.85 2.70
N LYS A 52 8.58 -2.16 2.96
CA LYS A 52 9.08 -3.13 1.98
C LYS A 52 8.28 -3.11 0.68
N ARG A 53 6.94 -2.99 0.75
CA ARG A 53 6.09 -2.92 -0.46
C ARG A 53 6.28 -1.62 -1.23
N ILE A 54 6.48 -0.49 -0.55
CA ILE A 54 6.76 0.81 -1.18
C ILE A 54 8.16 0.84 -1.79
N ALA A 55 9.13 0.14 -1.19
CA ALA A 55 10.49 0.03 -1.71
C ALA A 55 10.56 -0.78 -3.02
N ILE A 56 9.69 -1.78 -3.22
CA ILE A 56 9.72 -2.63 -4.42
C ILE A 56 9.69 -1.80 -5.73
N PRO A 57 8.73 -0.89 -5.97
CA PRO A 57 8.74 -0.05 -7.16
C PRO A 57 10.03 0.76 -7.32
N LEU A 58 10.56 1.34 -6.24
CA LEU A 58 11.79 2.14 -6.28
C LEU A 58 13.03 1.31 -6.66
N LEU A 59 13.08 0.05 -6.21
CA LEU A 59 14.18 -0.86 -6.55
C LEU A 59 14.03 -1.38 -7.98
N LEU A 60 12.79 -1.62 -8.43
CA LEU A 60 12.51 -2.01 -9.81
C LEU A 60 12.87 -0.89 -10.80
N THR A 61 12.59 0.39 -10.49
CA THR A 61 12.99 1.51 -11.36
C THR A 61 14.51 1.71 -11.40
N ARG A 62 15.23 1.32 -10.35
CA ARG A 62 16.70 1.26 -10.32
C ARG A 62 17.28 0.05 -11.08
N GLY A 63 16.44 -0.78 -11.68
CA GLY A 63 16.87 -1.91 -12.52
C GLY A 63 17.22 -3.18 -11.76
N LEU A 64 16.93 -3.28 -10.45
CA LEU A 64 17.23 -4.48 -9.69
C LEU A 64 16.33 -5.65 -10.12
N SER A 65 16.94 -6.83 -10.23
CA SER A 65 16.25 -8.08 -10.46
C SER A 65 15.44 -8.52 -9.23
N TYR A 66 14.48 -9.42 -9.45
CA TYR A 66 13.66 -9.98 -8.36
C TYR A 66 14.52 -10.68 -7.29
N ARG A 67 15.63 -11.30 -7.71
CA ARG A 67 16.56 -11.97 -6.80
C ARG A 67 17.28 -10.98 -5.91
N GLU A 68 17.71 -9.85 -6.46
CA GLU A 68 18.38 -8.78 -5.71
C GLU A 68 17.41 -8.12 -4.74
N ILE A 69 16.20 -7.80 -5.19
CA ILE A 69 15.15 -7.22 -4.33
C ILE A 69 14.81 -8.16 -3.18
N ARG A 70 14.59 -9.45 -3.47
CA ARG A 70 14.34 -10.46 -2.44
C ARG A 70 15.45 -10.47 -1.38
N ARG A 71 16.71 -10.40 -1.80
CA ARG A 71 17.86 -10.41 -0.88
C ARG A 71 18.00 -9.10 -0.11
N ALA A 72 17.73 -7.97 -0.75
CA ALA A 72 17.94 -6.65 -0.16
C ALA A 72 16.92 -6.30 0.94
N ILE A 73 15.65 -6.66 0.73
CA ILE A 73 14.55 -6.25 1.62
C ILE A 73 13.72 -7.43 2.15
N ASP A 74 14.18 -8.66 1.95
CA ASP A 74 13.54 -9.88 2.47
C ASP A 74 12.03 -9.92 2.18
N VAL A 75 11.70 -10.03 0.89
CA VAL A 75 10.33 -10.15 0.39
C VAL A 75 10.21 -11.34 -0.56
N SER A 76 9.05 -11.99 -0.57
CA SER A 76 8.82 -13.12 -1.47
C SER A 76 8.77 -12.66 -2.94
N PRO A 77 9.24 -13.48 -3.90
CA PRO A 77 9.09 -13.18 -5.33
C PRO A 77 7.62 -12.95 -5.74
N ALA A 78 6.68 -13.64 -5.10
CA ALA A 78 5.25 -13.45 -5.32
C ALA A 78 4.78 -12.04 -4.93
N THR A 79 5.29 -11.50 -3.81
CA THR A 79 5.02 -10.11 -3.38
C THR A 79 5.59 -9.10 -4.38
N ILE A 80 6.82 -9.32 -4.85
CA ILE A 80 7.45 -8.44 -5.87
C ILE A 80 6.59 -8.43 -7.13
N SER A 81 6.18 -9.61 -7.60
CA SER A 81 5.33 -9.75 -8.78
C SER A 81 3.99 -9.02 -8.60
N PHE A 82 3.30 -9.26 -7.48
CA PHE A 82 2.03 -8.61 -7.17
C PHE A 82 2.14 -7.09 -7.19
N VAL A 83 3.15 -6.53 -6.50
CA VAL A 83 3.36 -5.09 -6.43
C VAL A 83 3.70 -4.53 -7.80
N LYS A 84 4.60 -5.17 -8.56
CA LYS A 84 4.92 -4.77 -9.94
C LYS A 84 3.64 -4.67 -10.77
N HIS A 85 2.82 -5.72 -10.80
CA HIS A 85 1.60 -5.73 -11.60
C HIS A 85 0.60 -4.65 -11.24
N GLN A 86 0.47 -4.30 -9.95
CA GLN A 86 -0.47 -3.26 -9.50
C GLN A 86 0.07 -1.84 -9.72
N PHE A 87 1.39 -1.64 -9.65
CA PHE A 87 2.02 -0.34 -9.86
C PHE A 87 2.32 -0.02 -11.34
N THR A 88 2.59 -1.03 -12.18
CA THR A 88 2.86 -0.81 -13.61
C THR A 88 1.60 -0.73 -14.46
N LYS A 89 0.46 -1.22 -13.97
CA LYS A 89 -0.83 -0.92 -14.59
C LYS A 89 -1.12 0.55 -14.33
N ARG A 90 -0.94 1.39 -15.35
CA ARG A 90 -1.57 2.73 -15.36
C ARG A 90 -3.04 2.52 -14.96
N PRO A 91 -3.61 3.33 -14.05
CA PRO A 91 -5.05 3.26 -13.81
C PRO A 91 -5.70 3.48 -15.17
N GLU A 92 -6.33 2.44 -15.71
CA GLU A 92 -7.16 2.57 -16.89
C GLU A 92 -8.22 3.58 -16.50
N LEU A 93 -8.05 4.83 -16.94
CA LEU A 93 -9.11 5.82 -16.94
C LEU A 93 -10.28 5.10 -17.59
N ALA A 94 -11.33 4.86 -16.81
CA ALA A 94 -12.52 4.16 -17.25
C ALA A 94 -12.89 4.72 -18.63
N ARG A 95 -12.74 3.90 -19.68
CA ARG A 95 -13.15 4.28 -21.02
C ARG A 95 -14.63 4.63 -20.90
N LYS A 96 -14.96 5.92 -21.01
CA LYS A 96 -16.33 6.33 -21.24
C LYS A 96 -16.75 5.62 -22.51
N HIS A 97 -17.59 4.60 -22.39
CA HIS A 97 -18.35 4.12 -23.52
C HIS A 97 -19.18 5.32 -24.00
N SER A 98 -18.69 5.96 -25.04
CA SER A 98 -19.50 6.80 -25.92
C SER A 98 -20.51 5.87 -26.57
N SER A 99 -21.68 5.76 -25.95
CA SER A 99 -22.89 5.29 -26.61
C SER A 99 -23.28 6.36 -27.62
N SER A 100 -22.98 6.09 -28.89
CA SER A 100 -23.65 6.69 -30.04
C SER A 100 -25.09 6.20 -30.14
#